data_AF-A0A1Q7S183-F1
#
_entry.id   AF-A0A1Q7S183-F1
#
_cell.length_a   1.000
_cell.length_b   1.000
_cell.length_c   1.000
_cell.angle_alpha   90.00
_cell.angle_beta   90.00
_cell.angle_gamma   90.00
#
_symmetry.space_group_name_H-M   'P 1'
#
loop_
_entity.id
_entity.type
_entity.pdbx_description
1 polymer ?
#
loop_
_entity_poly.entity_id
_entity_poly.type
_entity_poly.pdbx_seq_one_letter_code
_entity_poly.pdbx_strand_id
1 'polypeptide(L)'
;MVAAKNDYIRTVLDAYRRTPGTTGVVRRHDRLLAAALYDRGVSVTAIENALILAASRRIFRSPDAVPLQPIRSLYYLLPVIDEVLQLHISQDYFRYLQFHIDRAQQKKTTS
;
A
#
# COMPACT_ATOMS: atom_id res chain seq x y z
N MET A 1 17.79 10.96 -15.15
CA MET A 1 16.50 11.29 -14.50
C MET A 1 15.34 10.41 -14.97
N VAL A 2 15.10 10.19 -16.27
CA VAL A 2 13.95 9.37 -16.77
C VAL A 2 14.00 7.91 -16.29
N ALA A 3 15.17 7.27 -16.25
CA ALA A 3 15.33 5.90 -15.75
C ALA A 3 14.91 5.77 -14.27
N ALA A 4 15.35 6.71 -13.42
CA ALA A 4 14.99 6.73 -12.00
C ALA A 4 13.48 6.90 -11.75
N LYS A 5 12.79 7.71 -12.58
CA LYS A 5 11.34 7.86 -12.50
C LYS A 5 10.60 6.58 -12.90
N ASN A 6 11.04 5.91 -13.97
CA ASN A 6 10.44 4.65 -14.40
C ASN A 6 10.66 3.53 -13.37
N ASP A 7 11.84 3.46 -12.76
CA ASP A 7 12.14 2.52 -11.67
C ASP A 7 11.25 2.76 -10.45
N TYR A 8 11.10 4.03 -10.05
CA TYR A 8 10.18 4.40 -8.97
C TYR A 8 8.75 3.95 -9.27
N ILE A 9 8.23 4.28 -10.46
CA ILE A 9 6.87 3.94 -10.87
C ILE A 9 6.67 2.43 -10.85
N ARG A 10 7.63 1.66 -11.38
CA ARG A 10 7.57 0.19 -11.36
C ARG A 10 7.51 -0.33 -9.92
N THR A 11 8.43 0.10 -9.06
CA THR A 11 8.49 -0.37 -7.67
C THR A 11 7.21 -0.08 -6.90
N VAL A 12 6.65 1.13 -7.03
CA VAL A 12 5.37 1.51 -6.40
C VAL A 12 4.22 0.63 -6.89
N LEU A 13 4.13 0.38 -8.19
CA LEU A 13 3.03 -0.41 -8.75
C LEU A 13 3.16 -1.90 -8.43
N ASP A 14 4.37 -2.42 -8.32
CA ASP A 14 4.62 -3.79 -7.90
C ASP A 14 4.36 -3.99 -6.41
N ALA A 15 4.61 -2.98 -5.57
CA ALA A 15 4.15 -2.97 -4.18
C ALA A 15 2.62 -2.97 -4.09
N TYR A 16 1.95 -2.10 -4.86
CA TYR A 16 0.48 -2.04 -4.92
C TYR A 16 -0.14 -3.38 -5.34
N ARG A 17 0.40 -4.02 -6.38
CA ARG A 17 -0.06 -5.32 -6.87
C ARG A 17 -0.04 -6.42 -5.81
N ARG A 18 1.00 -6.43 -4.98
CA ARG A 18 1.20 -7.44 -3.93
C ARG A 18 0.42 -7.12 -2.65
N THR A 19 -0.17 -5.93 -2.54
CA THR A 19 -0.84 -5.48 -1.33
C THR A 19 -2.16 -6.22 -1.12
N PRO A 20 -2.34 -6.93 0.01
CA PRO A 20 -3.58 -7.66 0.30
C PRO A 20 -4.81 -6.75 0.36
N GLY A 21 -5.94 -7.25 -0.10
CA GLY A 21 -7.19 -6.49 -0.11
C GLY A 21 -7.27 -5.43 -1.22
N THR A 22 -6.31 -5.41 -2.15
CA THR A 22 -6.41 -4.72 -3.45
C THR A 22 -6.85 -5.71 -4.54
N THR A 23 -7.31 -5.20 -5.67
CA THR A 23 -7.56 -6.05 -6.86
C THR A 23 -6.28 -6.49 -7.58
N GLY A 24 -5.13 -5.90 -7.27
CA GLY A 24 -3.88 -6.10 -8.01
C GLY A 24 -3.87 -5.53 -9.44
N VAL A 25 -4.98 -4.97 -9.93
CA VAL A 25 -5.07 -4.45 -11.30
C VAL A 25 -4.51 -3.03 -11.37
N VAL A 26 -3.45 -2.85 -12.15
CA VAL A 26 -2.82 -1.53 -12.39
C VAL A 26 -3.41 -0.86 -13.63
N ARG A 27 -4.08 0.28 -13.44
CA ARG A 27 -4.66 1.09 -14.52
C ARG A 27 -3.72 2.20 -14.97
N ARG A 28 -4.07 2.85 -16.09
CA ARG A 28 -3.36 4.03 -16.61
C ARG A 28 -3.29 5.15 -15.57
N HIS A 29 -4.38 5.42 -14.86
CA HIS A 29 -4.41 6.44 -13.82
C HIS A 29 -3.45 6.12 -12.67
N ASP A 30 -3.31 4.86 -12.26
CA ASP A 30 -2.36 4.48 -11.20
C ASP A 30 -0.91 4.77 -11.59
N ARG A 31 -0.55 4.57 -12.88
CA ARG A 31 0.77 4.95 -13.42
C ARG A 31 0.99 6.46 -13.38
N LEU A 32 -0.02 7.24 -13.77
CA LEU A 32 0.05 8.71 -13.72
C LEU A 32 0.19 9.20 -12.27
N LEU A 33 -0.49 8.55 -11.33
CA LEU A 33 -0.37 8.88 -9.91
C LEU A 33 1.03 8.58 -9.37
N ALA A 34 1.58 7.41 -9.67
CA ALA A 34 2.95 7.07 -9.27
C ALA A 34 3.97 8.06 -9.85
N ALA A 35 3.77 8.51 -11.10
CA ALA A 35 4.58 9.55 -11.70
C ALA A 35 4.48 10.89 -10.96
N ALA A 36 3.27 11.30 -10.57
CA ALA A 36 3.05 12.53 -9.81
C ALA A 36 3.63 12.46 -8.39
N LEU A 37 3.60 11.30 -7.74
CA LEU A 37 4.22 11.07 -6.43
C LEU A 37 5.75 11.17 -6.50
N TYR A 38 6.36 10.66 -7.57
CA TYR A 38 7.78 10.87 -7.86
C TYR A 38 8.12 12.36 -8.02
N ASP A 39 7.34 13.08 -8.80
CA ASP A 39 7.57 14.52 -9.04
C ASP A 39 7.42 15.36 -7.76
N ARG A 40 6.59 14.89 -6.81
CA ARG A 40 6.45 15.47 -5.45
C ARG A 40 7.57 15.05 -4.49
N GLY A 41 8.50 14.19 -4.90
CA GLY A 41 9.59 13.71 -4.06
C GLY A 41 9.17 12.73 -2.96
N VAL A 42 8.00 12.10 -3.08
CA VAL A 42 7.54 11.10 -2.08
C VAL A 42 8.41 9.85 -2.19
N SER A 43 9.02 9.41 -1.09
CA SER A 43 9.90 8.24 -1.10
C SER A 43 9.11 6.94 -1.33
N VAL A 44 9.77 5.93 -1.95
CA VAL A 44 9.17 4.59 -2.12
C VAL A 44 8.76 4.01 -0.77
N THR A 45 9.62 4.15 0.25
CA THR A 45 9.36 3.65 1.60
C THR A 45 8.08 4.24 2.22
N ALA A 46 7.79 5.53 2.02
CA ALA A 46 6.55 6.13 2.50
C ALA A 46 5.32 5.51 1.81
N ILE A 47 5.41 5.21 0.52
CA ILE A 47 4.34 4.54 -0.22
C ILE A 47 4.14 3.10 0.26
N GLU A 48 5.23 2.34 0.47
CA GLU A 48 5.17 0.99 1.00
C GLU A 48 4.55 0.96 2.40
N ASN A 49 4.94 1.90 3.27
CA ASN A 49 4.37 2.05 4.61
C ASN A 49 2.86 2.35 4.56
N ALA A 50 2.41 3.18 3.63
CA ALA A 50 0.99 3.45 3.42
C ALA A 50 0.23 2.22 2.93
N LEU A 51 0.82 1.42 2.04
CA LEU A 51 0.25 0.17 1.56
C LEU A 51 0.10 -0.85 2.70
N ILE A 52 1.13 -0.98 3.55
CA ILE A 52 1.12 -1.82 4.75
C ILE A 52 0.02 -1.37 5.72
N LEU A 53 -0.07 -0.07 6.01
CA LEU A 53 -1.08 0.49 6.91
C LEU A 53 -2.50 0.29 6.38
N ALA A 54 -2.71 0.46 5.08
CA ALA A 54 -4.00 0.21 4.47
C ALA A 54 -4.39 -1.28 4.50
N ALA A 55 -3.44 -2.17 4.22
CA ALA A 55 -3.66 -3.61 4.30
C ALA A 55 -3.97 -4.06 5.73
N SER A 56 -3.23 -3.57 6.72
CA SER A 56 -3.44 -3.93 8.13
C SER A 56 -4.83 -3.55 8.62
N ARG A 57 -5.27 -2.32 8.33
CA ARG A 57 -6.63 -1.83 8.66
C ARG A 57 -7.75 -2.69 8.08
N ARG A 58 -7.52 -3.27 6.90
CA ARG A 58 -8.50 -4.13 6.22
C ARG A 58 -8.46 -5.56 6.76
N ILE A 59 -7.28 -6.10 7.03
CA ILE A 59 -7.10 -7.47 7.52
C ILE A 59 -7.57 -7.61 8.97
N PHE A 60 -7.23 -6.65 9.83
CA PHE A 60 -7.57 -6.65 11.25
C PHE A 60 -8.87 -5.90 11.56
N ARG A 61 -9.67 -5.62 10.52
CA ARG A 61 -11.01 -5.05 10.69
C ARG A 61 -11.86 -6.02 11.52
N SER A 62 -12.66 -5.49 12.44
CA SER A 62 -13.58 -6.28 13.26
C SER A 62 -14.45 -7.20 12.39
N PRO A 63 -14.67 -8.47 12.79
CA PRO A 63 -15.53 -9.41 12.06
C PRO A 63 -17.00 -8.95 11.98
N ASP A 64 -17.45 -8.13 12.93
CA ASP A 64 -18.82 -7.59 12.96
C ASP A 64 -19.02 -6.38 12.04
N ALA A 65 -17.95 -5.88 11.44
CA ALA A 65 -18.01 -4.72 10.55
C ALA A 65 -18.38 -5.13 9.11
N VAL A 66 -19.10 -4.25 8.41
CA VAL A 66 -19.47 -4.46 7.01
C VAL A 66 -18.23 -4.81 6.16
N PRO A 67 -18.27 -5.90 5.35
CA PRO A 67 -17.16 -6.32 4.51
C PRO A 67 -16.74 -5.23 3.52
N LEU A 68 -15.43 -5.02 3.39
CA LEU A 68 -14.89 -4.03 2.46
C LEU A 68 -14.67 -4.66 1.09
N GLN A 69 -15.20 -4.02 0.05
CA GLN A 69 -14.85 -4.35 -1.33
C GLN A 69 -13.34 -4.17 -1.57
N PRO A 70 -12.71 -4.99 -2.42
CA PRO A 70 -11.29 -4.84 -2.76
C PRO A 70 -10.96 -3.44 -3.28
N ILE A 71 -9.80 -2.91 -2.90
CA ILE A 71 -9.33 -1.60 -3.37
C ILE A 71 -9.03 -1.72 -4.86
N ARG A 72 -9.73 -0.90 -5.65
CA ARG A 72 -9.64 -0.99 -7.11
C ARG A 72 -8.44 -0.22 -7.64
N SER A 73 -8.02 0.90 -7.05
CA SER A 73 -6.97 1.76 -7.59
C SER A 73 -6.07 2.32 -6.49
N LEU A 74 -4.82 2.69 -6.84
CA LEU A 74 -3.87 3.36 -5.95
C LEU A 74 -4.42 4.71 -5.43
N TYR A 75 -5.32 5.37 -6.18
CA TYR A 75 -5.93 6.63 -5.75
C TYR A 75 -6.69 6.54 -4.43
N TYR A 76 -7.28 5.39 -4.11
CA TYR A 76 -7.99 5.18 -2.84
C TYR A 76 -7.06 5.19 -1.62
N LEU A 77 -5.75 5.08 -1.86
CA LEU A 77 -4.73 5.06 -0.81
C LEU A 77 -4.07 6.42 -0.60
N LEU A 78 -4.42 7.44 -1.39
CA LEU A 78 -3.88 8.79 -1.20
C LEU A 78 -4.06 9.32 0.23
N PRO A 79 -5.24 9.19 0.87
CA PRO A 79 -5.39 9.63 2.26
C PRO A 79 -4.44 8.92 3.22
N VAL A 80 -4.12 7.65 2.97
CA VAL A 80 -3.21 6.86 3.81
C VAL A 80 -1.75 7.25 3.54
N ILE A 81 -1.41 7.60 2.31
CA ILE A 81 -0.09 8.15 1.96
C ILE A 81 0.11 9.49 2.67
N ASP A 82 -0.87 10.39 2.57
CA ASP A 82 -0.79 11.70 3.23
C ASP A 82 -0.71 11.53 4.76
N GLU A 83 -1.43 10.56 5.34
CA GLU A 83 -1.33 10.22 6.75
C GLU A 83 0.09 9.75 7.14
N VAL A 84 0.67 8.78 6.42
CA VAL A 84 2.02 8.28 6.72
C VAL A 84 3.08 9.38 6.59
N LEU A 85 2.91 10.32 5.66
CA LEU A 85 3.80 11.47 5.52
C LEU A 85 3.71 12.46 6.69
N GLN A 86 2.59 12.51 7.41
CA GLN A 86 2.39 13.37 8.57
C GLN A 86 2.77 12.67 9.89
N LEU A 87 2.73 11.34 9.91
CA LEU A 87 3.02 10.53 11.08
C LEU A 87 4.52 10.44 11.37
N HIS A 88 4.91 10.73 12.61
CA HIS A 88 6.26 10.53 13.11
C HIS A 88 6.40 9.12 13.69
N ILE A 89 6.17 8.11 12.86
CA ILE A 89 6.22 6.71 13.26
C ILE A 89 7.50 6.06 12.77
N SER A 90 8.16 5.27 13.63
CA SER A 90 9.38 4.55 13.26
C SER A 90 9.08 3.42 12.26
N GLN A 91 10.09 3.04 11.49
CA GLN A 91 9.99 1.91 10.56
C GLN A 91 9.64 0.58 11.27
N ASP A 92 9.94 0.47 12.57
CA ASP A 92 9.67 -0.73 13.36
C ASP A 92 8.18 -1.03 13.46
N TYR A 93 7.35 0.01 13.51
CA TYR A 93 5.91 -0.15 13.51
C TYR A 93 5.41 -0.78 12.21
N PHE A 94 5.92 -0.33 11.05
CA PHE A 94 5.54 -0.89 9.76
C PHE A 94 6.08 -2.32 9.59
N ARG A 95 7.28 -2.62 10.10
CA ARG A 95 7.81 -3.99 10.16
C ARG A 95 6.92 -4.90 11.02
N TYR A 96 6.47 -4.41 12.17
CA TYR A 96 5.52 -5.10 13.04
C TYR A 96 4.20 -5.38 12.31
N LEU A 97 3.61 -4.38 11.64
CA LEU A 97 2.39 -4.56 10.86
C LEU A 97 2.56 -5.60 9.76
N GLN A 98 3.66 -5.56 9.00
CA GLN A 98 3.94 -6.52 7.94
C GLN A 98 4.01 -7.95 8.48
N PHE A 99 4.73 -8.17 9.58
CA PHE A 99 4.82 -9.48 10.24
C PHE A 99 3.43 -10.03 10.60
N HIS A 100 2.55 -9.19 11.15
CA HIS A 100 1.20 -9.61 11.49
C HIS A 100 0.33 -9.89 10.26
N ILE A 101 0.49 -9.12 9.18
CA ILE A 101 -0.18 -9.36 7.89
C ILE A 101 0.21 -10.73 7.35
N ASP A 102 1.51 -11.03 7.27
CA ASP A 102 2.01 -12.29 6.73
C ASP A 102 1.45 -13.49 7.50
N ARG A 103 1.42 -13.40 8.83
CA ARG A 103 0.83 -14.45 9.69
C ARG A 103 -0.67 -14.62 9.47
N ALA A 104 -1.41 -13.53 9.27
CA ALA A 104 -2.85 -13.59 9.00
C ALA A 104 -3.14 -14.19 7.62
N GLN A 105 -2.28 -13.94 6.62
CA GLN A 105 -2.41 -14.53 5.30
C GLN A 105 -2.10 -16.02 5.30
N GLN A 106 -1.07 -16.47 6.03
CA GLN A 106 -0.75 -17.90 6.18
C GLN A 106 -1.93 -18.70 6.75
N LYS A 107 -2.62 -18.16 7.77
CA LYS A 107 -3.82 -18.80 8.34
C LYS A 107 -4.95 -18.99 7.33
N LYS A 108 -5.10 -18.09 6.35
CA LYS A 108 -6.14 -18.18 5.31
C LYS A 108 -5.85 -19.23 4.24
N THR A 109 -4.59 -19.64 4.05
CA THR A 109 -4.19 -20.61 3.01
C THR A 109 -4.24 -22.06 3.49
N THR A 110 -4.35 -22.30 4.80
CA THR A 110 -4.32 -23.64 5.43
C THR A 110 -5.71 -24.10 5.92
N SER A 111 -6.77 -23.34 5.64
CA SER A 111 -8.18 -23.70 5.89
C SER A 111 -8.94 -23.78 4.57
#